data_AF-A0A100VV08-F1
#
_entry.id   AF-A0A100VV08-F1
#
_cell.length_a   1.000
_cell.length_b   1.000
_cell.length_c   1.000
_cell.angle_alpha   90.00
_cell.angle_beta   90.00
_cell.angle_gamma   90.00
#
_symmetry.space_group_name_H-M   'P 1'
#
loop_
_entity.id
_entity.type
_entity.pdbx_description
1 polymer ?
#
loop_
_entity_poly.entity_id
_entity_poly.type
_entity_poly.pdbx_seq_one_letter_code
_entity_poly.pdbx_strand_id
1 'polypeptide(L)'
;MATASKMAVALAAAALVLTSCTHLVDGHPVASQDLLAAAKTGELKCNPVDAPLVTVPRVDADEPTIRIPQPPGWERVEGRDTDLLRYTMSNASLQNGNFKPTIVIALESVADAMTPDEVFAAQRKSISTLGVPESAMKVDNITICGLPAQTVHYQIPQMGVLQPHPAIALFVAYRSELRTYCAGLTVQTTAPDNLTYQRDSDMMVSGFQVLPVKNP
;
A
#
# COMPACT_ATOMS: atom_id res chain seq x y z
N MET A 1 -76.57 30.07 -21.33
CA MET A 1 -76.15 28.65 -21.48
C MET A 1 -75.62 28.45 -22.88
N ALA A 2 -74.54 27.67 -23.00
CA ALA A 2 -73.86 27.20 -24.22
C ALA A 2 -73.09 28.26 -25.04
N THR A 3 -71.79 28.49 -24.80
CA THR A 3 -70.57 27.75 -25.24
C THR A 3 -70.08 28.20 -26.63
N ALA A 4 -68.95 28.90 -26.63
CA ALA A 4 -68.11 29.17 -27.80
C ALA A 4 -67.23 27.95 -28.10
N SER A 5 -66.99 27.64 -29.38
CA SER A 5 -65.84 26.84 -29.78
C SER A 5 -65.38 27.25 -31.17
N LYS A 6 -64.18 27.81 -31.24
CA LYS A 6 -63.42 28.06 -32.48
C LYS A 6 -62.37 26.96 -32.62
N MET A 7 -62.44 26.33 -33.79
CA MET A 7 -61.43 25.58 -34.53
C MET A 7 -59.96 25.56 -34.04
N ALA A 8 -59.41 24.35 -34.01
CA ALA A 8 -58.31 23.83 -34.86
C ALA A 8 -57.08 23.21 -34.14
N VAL A 9 -56.39 22.36 -34.93
CA VAL A 9 -54.99 21.90 -34.85
C VAL A 9 -54.79 20.73 -33.85
N ALA A 10 -53.95 19.69 -34.02
CA ALA A 10 -52.86 19.40 -34.95
C ALA A 10 -52.49 17.90 -34.91
N LEU A 11 -51.85 17.47 -36.00
CA LEU A 11 -50.74 16.51 -36.14
C LEU A 11 -50.49 15.44 -35.06
N ALA A 12 -50.55 14.19 -35.53
CA ALA A 12 -49.93 13.04 -34.89
C ALA A 12 -48.39 13.13 -34.90
N ALA A 13 -47.78 13.03 -33.72
CA ALA A 13 -46.35 12.74 -33.56
C ALA A 13 -46.23 11.43 -32.78
N ALA A 14 -45.79 10.37 -33.44
CA ALA A 14 -45.47 9.09 -32.83
C ALA A 14 -44.16 9.21 -32.05
N ALA A 15 -44.22 9.19 -30.72
CA ALA A 15 -43.04 9.12 -29.86
C ALA A 15 -42.59 7.66 -29.73
N LEU A 16 -41.49 7.30 -30.39
CA LEU A 16 -40.74 6.08 -30.09
C LEU A 16 -40.02 6.27 -28.76
N VAL A 17 -40.48 5.59 -27.72
CA VAL A 17 -39.81 5.54 -26.41
C VAL A 17 -38.71 4.48 -26.49
N LEU A 18 -37.47 4.91 -26.72
CA LEU A 18 -36.29 4.09 -26.45
C LEU A 18 -36.09 4.04 -24.94
N THR A 19 -36.58 3.00 -24.27
CA THR A 19 -36.23 2.70 -22.88
C THR A 19 -34.79 2.17 -22.83
N SER A 20 -33.82 3.07 -22.78
CA SER A 20 -32.47 2.71 -22.34
C SER A 20 -32.49 2.61 -20.82
N CYS A 21 -32.47 1.39 -20.29
CA CYS A 21 -32.17 1.15 -18.88
C CYS A 21 -30.67 1.44 -18.64
N THR A 22 -30.29 2.71 -18.60
CA THR A 22 -29.04 3.09 -17.92
C THR A 22 -29.30 2.93 -16.43
N HIS A 23 -28.91 1.79 -15.87
CA HIS A 23 -28.65 1.70 -14.44
C HIS A 23 -27.44 2.60 -14.15
N LEU A 24 -27.71 3.86 -13.81
CA LEU A 24 -26.73 4.70 -13.12
C LEU A 24 -26.53 4.07 -11.75
N VAL A 25 -25.42 3.34 -11.60
CA VAL A 25 -24.89 3.02 -10.29
C VAL A 25 -24.31 4.33 -9.77
N ASP A 26 -25.03 4.99 -8.85
CA ASP A 26 -24.49 6.11 -8.07
C ASP A 26 -23.38 5.57 -7.16
N GLY A 27 -22.20 5.36 -7.72
CA GLY A 27 -20.98 5.08 -6.99
C GLY A 27 -20.57 6.33 -6.23
N HIS A 28 -21.09 6.51 -5.03
CA HIS A 28 -20.52 7.45 -4.08
C HIS A 28 -19.16 6.87 -3.66
N PRO A 29 -18.03 7.58 -3.86
CA PRO A 29 -16.76 7.13 -3.31
C PRO A 29 -16.85 7.19 -1.79
N VAL A 30 -17.06 6.04 -1.13
CA VAL A 30 -16.93 5.93 0.32
C VAL A 30 -15.47 5.60 0.62
N ALA A 31 -14.57 6.53 0.34
CA ALA A 31 -13.16 6.36 0.65
C ALA A 31 -12.82 7.18 1.90
N SER A 32 -12.34 6.48 2.94
CA SER A 32 -11.76 6.99 4.20
C SER A 32 -12.35 6.31 5.43
N GLN A 33 -13.66 6.09 5.45
CA GLN A 33 -14.33 5.60 6.66
C GLN A 33 -13.92 4.16 6.99
N ASP A 34 -13.70 3.33 5.97
CA ASP A 34 -13.26 1.95 6.15
C ASP A 34 -11.82 1.87 6.70
N LEU A 35 -10.93 2.77 6.28
CA LEU A 35 -9.57 2.87 6.84
C LEU A 35 -9.59 3.32 8.30
N LEU A 36 -10.39 4.34 8.61
CA LEU A 36 -10.58 4.82 9.99
C LEU A 36 -11.28 3.77 10.86
N ALA A 37 -12.23 3.00 10.32
CA ALA A 37 -12.92 1.93 11.04
C ALA A 37 -11.98 0.74 11.32
N ALA A 38 -11.18 0.33 10.33
CA ALA A 38 -10.14 -0.68 10.50
C ALA A 38 -9.10 -0.24 11.55
N ALA A 39 -8.76 1.06 11.59
CA ALA A 39 -7.89 1.61 12.63
C ALA A 39 -8.57 1.70 14.02
N LYS A 40 -9.86 2.04 14.10
CA LYS A 40 -10.57 2.29 15.38
C LYS A 40 -11.07 1.03 16.08
N THR A 41 -11.30 -0.07 15.36
CA THR A 41 -11.95 -1.27 15.93
C THR A 41 -11.05 -2.09 16.86
N GLY A 42 -9.75 -1.84 16.91
CA GLY A 42 -8.83 -2.51 17.86
C GLY A 42 -8.63 -4.03 17.65
N GLU A 43 -9.47 -4.68 16.83
CA GLU A 43 -9.33 -6.07 16.38
C GLU A 43 -8.53 -6.14 15.07
N LEU A 44 -7.26 -5.77 15.13
CA LEU A 44 -6.36 -5.96 13.99
C LEU A 44 -6.00 -7.43 13.88
N LYS A 45 -6.44 -8.08 12.80
CA LYS A 45 -6.18 -9.49 12.50
C LYS A 45 -4.77 -9.64 11.91
N CYS A 46 -3.76 -9.29 12.70
CA CYS A 46 -2.38 -9.47 12.29
C CYS A 46 -2.03 -10.96 12.25
N ASN A 47 -1.26 -11.36 11.22
CA ASN A 47 -0.76 -12.72 11.14
C ASN A 47 0.18 -12.98 12.33
N PRO A 48 0.01 -14.11 13.04
CA PRO A 48 0.96 -14.51 14.06
C PRO A 48 2.30 -14.85 13.40
N VAL A 49 3.38 -14.46 14.06
CA VAL A 49 4.75 -14.81 13.65
C VAL A 49 5.54 -15.30 14.86
N ASP A 50 6.43 -16.25 14.61
CA ASP A 50 7.27 -16.83 15.67
C ASP A 50 8.55 -16.03 15.93
N ALA A 51 8.97 -15.18 14.98
CA ALA A 51 10.13 -14.33 15.15
C ALA A 51 9.83 -13.12 16.06
N PRO A 52 10.82 -12.63 16.82
CA PRO A 52 10.67 -11.40 17.59
C PRO A 52 10.24 -10.23 16.72
N LEU A 53 9.28 -9.43 17.22
CA LEU A 53 8.84 -8.20 16.55
C LEU A 53 9.66 -7.02 17.04
N VAL A 54 10.23 -6.26 16.13
CA VAL A 54 10.84 -4.96 16.41
C VAL A 54 9.82 -3.86 16.15
N THR A 55 9.78 -2.86 17.03
CA THR A 55 9.02 -1.64 16.79
C THR A 55 9.91 -0.60 16.12
N VAL A 56 9.46 -0.06 14.98
CA VAL A 56 10.14 1.00 14.27
C VAL A 56 10.00 2.32 15.06
N PRO A 57 11.08 3.09 15.27
CA PRO A 57 11.00 4.36 15.96
C PRO A 57 10.02 5.34 15.29
N ARG A 58 9.17 5.94 16.12
CA ARG A 58 8.27 7.02 15.72
C ARG A 58 8.97 8.36 15.83
N VAL A 59 8.63 9.28 14.94
CA VAL A 59 9.12 10.66 14.93
C VAL A 59 7.99 11.61 15.33
N ASP A 60 6.73 11.21 15.15
CA ASP A 60 5.56 12.01 15.49
C ASP A 60 4.52 11.19 16.28
N ALA A 61 3.78 11.86 17.18
CA ALA A 61 2.78 11.28 18.07
C ALA A 61 1.50 10.82 17.36
N ASP A 62 1.29 11.17 16.10
CA ASP A 62 0.17 10.73 15.27
C ASP A 62 0.56 9.61 14.29
N GLU A 63 1.85 9.26 14.18
CA GLU A 63 2.31 8.16 13.32
C GLU A 63 1.77 6.81 13.82
N PRO A 64 1.35 5.90 12.92
CA PRO A 64 1.01 4.54 13.32
C PRO A 64 2.21 3.84 13.98
N THR A 65 1.93 2.87 14.86
CA THR A 65 2.97 1.99 15.37
C THR A 65 3.30 0.95 14.31
N ILE A 66 4.52 0.98 13.79
CA ILE A 66 5.00 -0.01 12.81
C ILE A 66 5.82 -1.08 13.53
N ARG A 67 5.54 -2.35 13.24
CA ARG A 67 6.35 -3.49 13.70
C ARG A 67 6.71 -4.41 12.55
N ILE A 68 7.89 -5.01 12.65
CA ILE A 68 8.39 -5.97 11.67
C ILE A 68 9.00 -7.18 12.40
N PRO A 69 8.77 -8.41 11.92
CA PRO A 69 9.51 -9.58 12.40
C PRO A 69 11.00 -9.40 12.12
N GLN A 70 11.86 -9.81 13.06
CA GLN A 70 13.31 -9.86 12.87
C GLN A 70 13.76 -11.32 12.93
N PRO A 71 13.86 -12.03 11.79
CA PRO A 71 14.38 -13.38 11.74
C PRO A 71 15.86 -13.44 12.15
N PRO A 72 16.38 -14.62 12.55
CA PRO A 72 17.78 -14.78 12.92
C PRO A 72 18.76 -14.28 11.84
N GLY A 73 19.78 -13.54 12.26
CA GLY A 73 20.83 -13.00 11.37
C GLY A 73 20.44 -11.73 10.62
N TRP A 74 19.20 -11.27 10.70
CA TRP A 74 18.82 -9.93 10.27
C TRP A 74 19.16 -8.93 11.35
N GLU A 75 20.01 -7.97 11.02
CA GLU A 75 20.55 -6.98 11.95
C GLU A 75 20.23 -5.58 11.48
N ARG A 76 19.89 -4.73 12.44
CA ARG A 76 19.63 -3.31 12.24
C ARG A 76 20.87 -2.61 11.68
N VAL A 77 20.66 -1.80 10.65
CA VAL A 77 21.69 -0.92 10.07
C VAL A 77 21.48 0.49 10.58
N GLU A 78 22.35 0.94 11.49
CA GLU A 78 22.27 2.29 12.06
C GLU A 78 22.77 3.39 11.10
N GLY A 79 22.35 4.63 11.37
CA GLY A 79 22.81 5.82 10.63
C GLY A 79 22.25 5.96 9.21
N ARG A 80 21.21 5.18 8.88
CA ARG A 80 20.49 5.27 7.60
C ARG A 80 19.17 6.04 7.71
N ASP A 81 18.62 6.17 8.90
CA ASP A 81 17.29 6.72 9.09
C ASP A 81 17.19 8.20 8.71
N THR A 82 16.06 8.56 8.13
CA THR A 82 15.62 9.92 7.78
C THR A 82 14.14 10.07 8.13
N ASP A 83 13.56 11.25 7.93
CA ASP A 83 12.11 11.46 8.15
C ASP A 83 11.25 10.49 7.34
N LEU A 84 11.72 10.12 6.13
CA LEU A 84 11.08 9.13 5.25
C LEU A 84 11.56 7.71 5.55
N LEU A 85 12.88 7.51 5.66
CA LEU A 85 13.49 6.19 5.84
C LEU A 85 13.54 5.84 7.32
N ARG A 86 12.66 4.97 7.78
CA ARG A 86 12.43 4.78 9.22
C ARG A 86 13.21 3.64 9.82
N TYR A 87 13.54 2.64 9.01
CA TYR A 87 14.23 1.47 9.50
C TYR A 87 14.93 0.68 8.40
N THR A 88 16.13 0.17 8.69
CA THR A 88 16.84 -0.72 7.76
C THR A 88 17.39 -1.93 8.52
N MET A 89 17.22 -3.14 7.96
CA MET A 89 17.98 -4.32 8.37
C MET A 89 18.69 -4.94 7.18
N SER A 90 19.76 -5.67 7.47
CA SER A 90 20.45 -6.50 6.48
C SER A 90 20.87 -7.82 7.09
N ASN A 91 21.13 -8.81 6.25
CA ASN A 91 21.66 -10.09 6.70
C ASN A 91 22.99 -10.40 6.01
N ALA A 92 24.09 -10.24 6.75
CA ALA A 92 25.44 -10.44 6.20
C ALA A 92 25.74 -11.91 5.86
N SER A 93 25.08 -12.86 6.54
CA SER A 93 25.26 -14.30 6.26
C SER A 93 24.66 -14.73 4.92
N LEU A 94 23.73 -13.93 4.39
CA LEU A 94 23.06 -14.16 3.10
C LEU A 94 23.67 -13.34 1.97
N GLN A 95 24.83 -12.72 2.19
CA GLN A 95 25.49 -11.86 1.20
C GLN A 95 25.83 -12.64 -0.07
N ASN A 96 25.56 -12.04 -1.23
CA ASN A 96 26.00 -12.54 -2.53
C ASN A 96 26.82 -11.46 -3.25
N GLY A 97 28.09 -11.77 -3.52
CA GLY A 97 29.07 -10.78 -3.97
C GLY A 97 29.26 -9.68 -2.94
N ASN A 98 29.08 -8.42 -3.35
CA ASN A 98 29.19 -7.24 -2.49
C ASN A 98 27.84 -6.73 -1.96
N PHE A 99 26.77 -7.52 -2.11
CA PHE A 99 25.43 -7.11 -1.75
C PHE A 99 24.86 -7.98 -0.63
N LYS A 100 24.53 -7.33 0.49
CA LYS A 100 23.79 -7.96 1.58
C LYS A 100 22.30 -7.79 1.32
N PRO A 101 21.49 -8.87 1.39
CA PRO A 101 20.04 -8.73 1.37
C PRO A 101 19.61 -7.72 2.40
N THR A 102 18.75 -6.81 1.98
CA THR A 102 18.39 -5.62 2.74
C THR A 102 16.89 -5.48 2.75
N ILE A 103 16.37 -5.05 3.90
CA ILE A 103 15.00 -4.62 4.06
C ILE A 103 14.98 -3.19 4.56
N VAL A 104 14.06 -2.41 4.01
CA VAL A 104 13.96 -0.98 4.22
C VAL A 104 12.50 -0.66 4.51
N ILE A 105 12.26 0.09 5.58
CA ILE A 105 10.93 0.59 5.94
C ILE A 105 10.91 2.10 5.71
N ALA A 106 9.92 2.54 4.94
CA ALA A 106 9.62 3.95 4.73
C ALA A 106 8.24 4.29 5.28
N LEU A 107 8.06 5.53 5.75
CA LEU A 107 6.77 6.03 6.15
C LEU A 107 6.52 7.36 5.45
N GLU A 108 5.52 7.35 4.56
CA GLU A 108 5.05 8.56 3.88
C GLU A 108 3.72 8.99 4.48
N SER A 109 3.45 10.30 4.46
CA SER A 109 2.14 10.82 4.84
C SER A 109 1.76 12.01 3.97
N VAL A 110 0.46 12.16 3.78
CA VAL A 110 -0.14 13.35 3.17
C VAL A 110 -1.19 13.92 4.12
N ALA A 111 -1.34 15.24 4.11
CA ALA A 111 -2.38 15.92 4.89
C ALA A 111 -3.79 15.62 4.37
N ASP A 112 -3.91 15.36 3.06
CA ASP A 112 -5.19 15.12 2.45
C ASP A 112 -5.67 13.67 2.60
N ALA A 113 -6.99 13.55 2.51
CA ALA A 113 -7.70 12.29 2.46
C ALA A 113 -7.44 11.57 1.12
N MET A 114 -6.50 10.62 1.10
CA MET A 114 -6.34 9.73 -0.05
C MET A 114 -7.05 8.40 0.19
N THR A 115 -7.61 7.84 -0.88
CA THR A 115 -8.07 6.45 -0.91
C THR A 115 -6.87 5.50 -0.88
N PRO A 116 -7.03 4.23 -0.45
CA PRO A 116 -5.96 3.23 -0.57
C PRO A 116 -5.41 3.12 -2.00
N ASP A 117 -6.28 3.12 -3.01
CA ASP A 117 -5.87 2.95 -4.41
C ASP A 117 -5.04 4.13 -4.92
N GLU A 118 -5.38 5.35 -4.51
CA GLU A 118 -4.58 6.55 -4.81
C GLU A 118 -3.22 6.48 -4.13
N VAL A 119 -3.15 6.04 -2.86
CA VAL A 119 -1.89 5.84 -2.14
C VAL A 119 -1.02 4.85 -2.92
N PHE A 120 -1.57 3.70 -3.28
CA PHE A 120 -0.80 2.67 -3.98
C PHE A 120 -0.40 3.10 -5.39
N ALA A 121 -1.26 3.83 -6.11
CA ALA A 121 -0.91 4.40 -7.41
C ALA A 121 0.27 5.37 -7.31
N ALA A 122 0.28 6.24 -6.30
CA ALA A 122 1.42 7.12 -6.03
C ALA A 122 2.72 6.33 -5.77
N GLN A 123 2.64 5.24 -4.99
CA GLN A 123 3.81 4.40 -4.72
C GLN A 123 4.36 3.68 -5.96
N ARG A 124 3.49 3.10 -6.79
CA ARG A 124 3.90 2.49 -8.07
C ARG A 124 4.49 3.55 -9.00
N LYS A 125 3.94 4.76 -9.01
CA LYS A 125 4.50 5.87 -9.78
C LYS A 125 5.91 6.23 -9.30
N SER A 126 6.15 6.26 -7.99
CA SER A 126 7.49 6.45 -7.40
C SER A 126 8.46 5.37 -7.86
N ILE A 127 8.08 4.08 -7.85
CA ILE A 127 8.90 3.00 -8.42
C ILE A 127 9.17 3.26 -9.92
N SER A 128 8.19 3.75 -10.68
CA SER A 128 8.40 4.08 -12.10
C SER A 128 9.38 5.20 -12.36
N THR A 129 9.55 6.15 -11.43
CA THR A 129 10.61 7.16 -11.54
C THR A 129 12.01 6.57 -11.49
N LEU A 130 12.17 5.36 -10.97
CA LEU A 130 13.43 4.61 -10.99
C LEU A 130 13.73 3.99 -12.36
N GLY A 131 12.80 4.07 -13.32
CA GLY A 131 12.94 3.46 -14.65
C GLY A 131 12.26 2.10 -14.79
N VAL A 132 11.40 1.72 -13.84
CA VAL A 132 10.61 0.48 -13.88
C VAL A 132 9.21 0.79 -14.40
N PRO A 133 8.84 0.45 -15.63
CA PRO A 133 7.49 0.73 -16.12
C PRO A 133 6.44 -0.03 -15.30
N GLU A 134 5.29 0.58 -15.02
CA GLU A 134 4.22 -0.07 -14.24
C GLU A 134 3.76 -1.39 -14.86
N SER A 135 3.82 -1.53 -16.19
CA SER A 135 3.50 -2.78 -16.90
C SER A 135 4.47 -3.93 -16.61
N ALA A 136 5.66 -3.66 -16.06
CA ALA A 136 6.63 -4.67 -15.63
C ALA A 136 6.53 -4.99 -14.12
N MET A 137 5.60 -4.35 -13.40
CA MET A 137 5.34 -4.64 -12.00
C MET A 137 4.28 -5.72 -11.89
N LYS A 138 4.54 -6.74 -11.08
CA LYS A 138 3.49 -7.68 -10.66
C LYS A 138 2.91 -7.18 -9.34
N VAL A 139 1.63 -6.84 -9.36
CA VAL A 139 0.91 -6.25 -8.23
C VAL A 139 -0.13 -7.23 -7.71
N ASP A 140 -0.10 -7.50 -6.41
CA ASP A 140 -1.09 -8.32 -5.74
C ASP A 140 -1.75 -7.49 -4.62
N ASN A 141 -3.09 -7.38 -4.66
CA ASN A 141 -3.87 -6.74 -3.60
C ASN A 141 -4.03 -7.73 -2.44
N ILE A 142 -3.60 -7.31 -1.25
CA ILE A 142 -3.64 -8.13 -0.04
C ILE A 142 -4.18 -7.32 1.15
N THR A 143 -4.13 -7.91 2.33
CA THR A 143 -4.50 -7.25 3.59
C THR A 143 -3.44 -7.54 4.63
N ILE A 144 -3.01 -6.50 5.35
CA ILE A 144 -2.08 -6.62 6.47
C ILE A 144 -2.78 -6.11 7.72
N CYS A 145 -2.94 -6.96 8.73
CA CYS A 145 -3.62 -6.60 9.98
C CYS A 145 -5.06 -6.06 9.78
N GLY A 146 -5.74 -6.41 8.70
CA GLY A 146 -7.07 -5.85 8.35
C GLY A 146 -7.02 -4.56 7.54
N LEU A 147 -5.84 -3.99 7.30
CA LEU A 147 -5.65 -2.80 6.46
C LEU A 147 -5.41 -3.19 5.00
N PRO A 148 -5.95 -2.41 4.04
CA PRO A 148 -5.66 -2.63 2.63
C PRO A 148 -4.17 -2.44 2.37
N ALA A 149 -3.63 -3.34 1.56
CA ALA A 149 -2.21 -3.35 1.23
C ALA A 149 -1.98 -3.89 -0.20
N GLN A 150 -0.82 -3.59 -0.75
CA GLN A 150 -0.34 -4.15 -2.01
C GLN A 150 1.07 -4.68 -1.87
N THR A 151 1.33 -5.86 -2.43
CA THR A 151 2.68 -6.28 -2.76
C THR A 151 2.97 -6.01 -4.21
N VAL A 152 4.15 -5.45 -4.48
CA VAL A 152 4.64 -5.11 -5.81
C VAL A 152 5.98 -5.81 -5.99
N HIS A 153 6.01 -6.79 -6.88
CA HIS A 153 7.23 -7.45 -7.31
C HIS A 153 7.77 -6.75 -8.56
N TYR A 154 9.05 -6.39 -8.54
CA TYR A 154 9.68 -5.70 -9.65
C TYR A 154 11.19 -5.98 -9.69
N GLN A 155 11.82 -5.65 -10.82
CA GLN A 155 13.26 -5.63 -10.96
C GLN A 155 13.78 -4.23 -10.67
N ILE A 156 14.61 -4.08 -9.66
CA ILE A 156 15.40 -2.86 -9.47
C ILE A 156 16.35 -2.76 -10.67
N PRO A 157 16.38 -1.62 -11.37
CA PRO A 157 17.27 -1.44 -12.51
C PRO A 157 18.73 -1.36 -12.04
N GLN A 158 19.66 -1.26 -12.99
CA GLN A 158 21.06 -1.12 -12.62
C GLN A 158 21.28 0.17 -11.81
N MET A 159 21.82 0.02 -10.60
CA MET A 159 22.13 1.13 -9.69
C MET A 159 23.64 1.19 -9.48
N GLY A 160 24.31 2.08 -10.21
CA GLY A 160 25.78 2.15 -10.23
C GLY A 160 26.39 0.83 -10.71
N VAL A 161 27.18 0.18 -9.85
CA VAL A 161 27.81 -1.12 -10.15
C VAL A 161 26.91 -2.33 -9.84
N LEU A 162 25.80 -2.12 -9.16
CA LEU A 162 24.88 -3.19 -8.79
C LEU A 162 23.99 -3.55 -9.98
N GLN A 163 24.10 -4.79 -10.44
CA GLN A 163 23.30 -5.32 -11.54
C GLN A 163 21.81 -5.33 -11.19
N PRO A 164 20.93 -5.35 -12.20
CA PRO A 164 19.49 -5.51 -11.98
C PRO A 164 19.18 -6.72 -11.11
N HIS A 165 18.26 -6.56 -10.16
CA HIS A 165 17.94 -7.60 -9.19
C HIS A 165 16.51 -7.43 -8.65
N PRO A 166 15.87 -8.52 -8.17
CA PRO A 166 14.48 -8.46 -7.71
C PRO A 166 14.34 -7.70 -6.39
N ALA A 167 13.19 -7.06 -6.25
CA ALA A 167 12.67 -6.56 -5.00
C ALA A 167 11.16 -6.83 -4.86
N ILE A 168 10.74 -6.90 -3.61
CA ILE A 168 9.33 -6.93 -3.22
C ILE A 168 9.09 -5.68 -2.39
N ALA A 169 8.17 -4.83 -2.83
CA ALA A 169 7.65 -3.73 -2.03
C ALA A 169 6.27 -4.09 -1.48
N LEU A 170 6.05 -3.88 -0.20
CA LEU A 170 4.77 -3.93 0.47
C LEU A 170 4.36 -2.50 0.81
N PHE A 171 3.15 -2.11 0.42
CA PHE A 171 2.55 -0.84 0.78
C PHE A 171 1.30 -1.08 1.60
N VAL A 172 1.23 -0.52 2.80
CA VAL A 172 0.05 -0.60 3.67
C VAL A 172 -0.51 0.80 3.85
N ALA A 173 -1.76 1.00 3.43
CA ALA A 173 -2.45 2.27 3.61
C ALA A 173 -3.10 2.31 4.99
N TYR A 174 -2.78 3.34 5.77
CA TYR A 174 -3.34 3.59 7.08
C TYR A 174 -3.86 5.02 7.17
N ARG A 175 -4.98 5.24 7.85
CA ARG A 175 -5.52 6.58 8.05
C ARG A 175 -5.68 6.90 9.53
N SER A 176 -5.03 7.97 9.97
CA SER A 176 -5.33 8.61 11.24
C SER A 176 -6.46 9.62 11.08
N GLU A 177 -6.83 10.31 12.15
CA GLU A 177 -7.82 11.40 12.07
C GLU A 177 -7.30 12.60 11.28
N LEU A 178 -5.98 12.77 11.19
CA LEU A 178 -5.33 13.93 10.59
C LEU A 178 -4.74 13.68 9.21
N ARG A 179 -4.29 12.45 8.93
CA ARG A 179 -3.45 12.14 7.77
C ARG A 179 -3.69 10.76 7.21
N THR A 180 -3.41 10.61 5.93
CA THR A 180 -3.26 9.30 5.29
C THR A 180 -1.77 8.96 5.23
N TYR A 181 -1.42 7.76 5.72
CA TYR A 181 -0.07 7.22 5.74
C TYR A 181 0.07 6.06 4.76
N CYS A 182 1.25 5.95 4.17
CA CYS A 182 1.72 4.74 3.51
C CYS A 182 2.92 4.20 4.28
N ALA A 183 2.75 3.06 4.94
CA ALA A 183 3.88 2.33 5.50
C ALA A 183 4.41 1.38 4.41
N GLY A 184 5.61 1.69 3.91
CA GLY A 184 6.30 0.92 2.89
C GLY A 184 7.34 -0.01 3.51
N LEU A 185 7.44 -1.24 3.01
CA LEU A 185 8.51 -2.18 3.30
C LEU A 185 9.05 -2.68 1.97
N THR A 186 10.35 -2.51 1.72
CA THR A 186 11.01 -3.04 0.52
C THR A 186 12.08 -4.02 0.93
N VAL A 187 12.03 -5.23 0.40
CA VAL A 187 13.04 -6.29 0.61
C VAL A 187 13.68 -6.67 -0.72
N GLN A 188 15.01 -6.78 -0.74
CA GLN A 188 15.79 -6.95 -1.97
C GLN A 188 17.02 -7.84 -1.76
N THR A 189 17.43 -8.54 -2.82
CA THR A 189 18.60 -9.44 -2.83
C THR A 189 19.17 -9.57 -4.23
N THR A 190 20.45 -9.94 -4.35
CA THR A 190 21.08 -10.41 -5.58
C THR A 190 21.14 -11.94 -5.67
N ALA A 191 20.59 -12.67 -4.70
CA ALA A 191 20.47 -14.13 -4.67
C ALA A 191 19.02 -14.55 -4.36
N PRO A 192 18.06 -14.35 -5.30
CA PRO A 192 16.64 -14.59 -5.04
C PRO A 192 16.29 -16.06 -4.81
N ASP A 193 17.11 -16.99 -5.27
CA ASP A 193 16.89 -18.43 -5.12
C ASP A 193 17.38 -18.96 -3.75
N ASN A 194 17.95 -18.11 -2.90
CA ASN A 194 18.36 -18.50 -1.56
C ASN A 194 17.12 -18.77 -0.69
N LEU A 195 16.92 -20.02 -0.28
CA LEU A 195 15.74 -20.46 0.47
C LEU A 195 15.59 -19.77 1.83
N THR A 196 16.69 -19.44 2.50
CA THR A 196 16.65 -18.69 3.77
C THR A 196 16.15 -17.27 3.51
N TYR A 197 16.66 -16.61 2.47
CA TYR A 197 16.17 -15.29 2.07
C TYR A 197 14.67 -15.31 1.77
N GLN A 198 14.20 -16.26 0.95
CA GLN A 198 12.79 -16.38 0.58
C GLN A 198 11.89 -16.55 1.81
N ARG A 199 12.24 -17.51 2.69
CA ARG A 199 11.49 -17.75 3.93
C ARG A 199 11.46 -16.51 4.82
N ASP A 200 12.61 -15.86 4.99
CA ASP A 200 12.72 -14.70 5.87
C ASP A 200 12.00 -13.47 5.28
N SER A 201 12.08 -13.23 3.97
CA SER A 201 11.36 -12.16 3.29
C SER A 201 9.85 -12.36 3.38
N ASP A 202 9.38 -13.60 3.17
CA ASP A 202 7.96 -13.93 3.25
C ASP A 202 7.45 -13.73 4.68
N MET A 203 8.22 -14.15 5.70
CA MET A 203 7.90 -13.90 7.10
C MET A 203 7.82 -12.39 7.40
N MET A 204 8.81 -11.61 6.96
CA MET A 204 8.84 -10.17 7.22
C MET A 204 7.71 -9.42 6.52
N VAL A 205 7.39 -9.77 5.27
CA VAL A 205 6.27 -9.16 4.51
C VAL A 205 4.94 -9.55 5.12
N SER A 206 4.68 -10.85 5.35
CA SER A 206 3.39 -11.33 5.87
C SER A 206 3.15 -11.01 7.34
N GLY A 207 4.22 -10.85 8.11
CA GLY A 207 4.19 -10.49 9.54
C GLY A 207 4.34 -9.01 9.84
N PHE A 208 4.48 -8.16 8.81
CA PHE A 208 4.52 -6.71 8.98
C PHE A 208 3.24 -6.22 9.67
N GLN A 209 3.36 -5.24 10.56
CA GLN A 209 2.22 -4.71 11.30
C GLN A 209 2.21 -3.19 11.25
N VAL A 210 1.05 -2.65 10.92
CA VAL A 210 0.74 -1.23 11.03
C VAL A 210 -0.44 -1.11 11.98
N LEU A 211 -0.16 -0.58 13.16
CA LEU A 211 -1.10 -0.53 14.26
C LEU A 211 -1.49 0.92 14.55
N PRO A 212 -2.71 1.18 15.03
CA PRO A 212 -3.17 2.47 15.49
C PRO A 212 -2.20 3.08 16.50
N VAL A 213 -2.28 4.39 16.60
CA VAL A 213 -1.61 5.14 17.66
C VAL A 213 -2.10 4.59 19.00
N LYS A 214 -1.23 3.88 19.72
CA LYS A 214 -1.45 3.67 21.15
C LYS A 214 -1.10 4.99 21.81
N ASN A 215 -2.11 5.70 22.30
CA ASN A 215 -1.85 6.76 23.25
C ASN A 215 -1.14 6.14 24.46
N PRO A 216 0.04 6.66 24.86
CA PRO A 216 0.71 6.22 26.08
C PRO A 216 -0.16 6.41 27.32
#